data_AF-A0A7W0I8M2-F1
#
_entry.id   AF-A0A7W0I8M2-F1
#
_cell.length_a   1.000
_cell.length_b   1.000
_cell.length_c   1.000
_cell.angle_alpha   90.00
_cell.angle_beta   90.00
_cell.angle_gamma   90.00
#
_symmetry.space_group_name_H-M   'P 1'
#
loop_
_entity.id
_entity.type
_entity.pdbx_description
1 polymer ?
#
loop_
_entity_poly.entity_id
_entity_poly.type
_entity_poly.pdbx_seq_one_letter_code
_entity_poly.pdbx_strand_id
1 'polypeptide(L)'
;MTMSTDAVPLPPGEAPAAPVWSSKDAARWCAAAPPPWTRLGAHALVLAVVLIGGLVIMGVSEPDPVCSERDPCGTDWEVLPFATALLFLPYAVLWLPSLARVLLPFGLVLPVAAMVAPVRLSAAVVGGAAVMALGLAVAWCAVHVRLRARGRQRALHEEATVGHRAPLPRRLPRFRGGLVRIITGSLLFLSGGSLVLWGVGAQSASDARGARAEPVSAVVLGYAEGGDGDPDVRVEFLEGPYAGEARTVGSGNADDYPVARTVTVLMDGTWLRLRAEPYDAVPQQLMSALLLAPGAALIGRGFVVNSRARALRSGPQPVLHVAVWPWTGGTGR
;
A
#
# COMPACT_ATOMS: atom_id res chain seq x y z
N MET A 1 26.57 19.92 -15.78
CA MET A 1 26.38 18.50 -15.44
C MET A 1 27.41 17.69 -16.22
N THR A 2 28.54 17.39 -15.59
CA THR A 2 29.56 16.48 -16.13
C THR A 2 28.99 15.06 -16.10
N MET A 3 28.70 14.48 -17.27
CA MET A 3 28.43 13.06 -17.37
C MET A 3 29.71 12.33 -16.95
N SER A 4 29.70 11.68 -15.78
CA SER A 4 30.70 10.67 -15.44
C SER A 4 30.56 9.55 -16.46
N THR A 5 31.40 9.55 -17.48
CA THR A 5 31.59 8.45 -18.42
C THR A 5 32.34 7.33 -17.71
N ASP A 6 31.66 6.66 -16.77
CA ASP A 6 32.10 5.39 -16.18
C ASP A 6 31.91 4.22 -17.16
N ALA A 7 32.02 4.48 -18.47
CA ALA A 7 32.15 3.44 -19.46
C ALA A 7 33.61 2.99 -19.42
N VAL A 8 33.93 2.04 -18.55
CA VAL A 8 35.26 1.39 -18.54
C VAL A 8 35.40 0.64 -19.86
N PRO A 9 36.28 1.07 -20.78
CA PRO A 9 36.48 0.35 -22.02
C PRO A 9 36.99 -1.06 -21.70
N LEU A 10 36.45 -2.05 -22.41
CA LEU A 10 37.00 -3.41 -22.33
C LEU A 10 38.46 -3.38 -22.82
N PRO A 11 39.36 -4.16 -22.20
CA PRO A 11 40.72 -4.29 -22.66
C PRO A 11 40.78 -4.63 -24.16
N PRO A 12 41.71 -4.04 -24.93
CA PRO A 12 41.86 -4.36 -26.34
C PRO A 12 42.12 -5.86 -26.53
N GLY A 13 41.30 -6.52 -27.37
CA GLY A 13 41.33 -7.97 -27.60
C GLY A 13 40.29 -8.78 -26.80
N GLU A 14 39.60 -8.18 -25.82
CA GLU A 14 38.53 -8.84 -25.05
C GLU A 14 37.11 -8.49 -25.54
N ALA A 15 36.99 -7.63 -26.56
CA ALA A 15 35.70 -7.25 -27.13
C ALA A 15 35.10 -8.44 -27.90
N PRO A 16 33.94 -8.99 -27.49
CA PRO A 16 33.30 -10.07 -28.23
C PRO A 16 32.85 -9.57 -29.60
N ALA A 17 32.88 -10.44 -30.61
CA ALA A 17 32.26 -10.15 -31.89
C ALA A 17 30.77 -9.85 -31.68
N ALA A 18 30.33 -8.66 -32.08
CA ALA A 18 28.94 -8.23 -31.95
C ALA A 18 28.59 -7.24 -33.08
N PRO A 19 27.33 -7.19 -33.50
CA PRO A 19 26.88 -6.23 -34.49
C PRO A 19 26.98 -4.80 -33.95
N VAL A 20 27.28 -3.87 -34.86
CA VAL A 20 27.33 -2.43 -34.56
C VAL A 20 25.91 -1.90 -34.40
N TRP A 21 25.64 -1.31 -33.24
CA TRP A 21 24.38 -0.62 -32.96
C TRP A 21 24.41 0.76 -33.59
N SER A 22 23.67 0.94 -34.69
CA SER A 22 23.66 2.21 -35.42
C SER A 22 22.84 3.30 -34.72
N SER A 23 23.07 4.57 -35.08
CA SER A 23 22.23 5.68 -34.61
C SER A 23 20.76 5.53 -35.00
N LYS A 24 20.49 4.92 -36.16
CA LYS A 24 19.13 4.61 -36.63
C LYS A 24 18.44 3.58 -35.74
N ASP A 25 19.17 2.53 -35.32
CA ASP A 25 18.64 1.51 -34.40
C ASP A 25 18.40 2.10 -33.01
N ALA A 26 19.30 2.96 -32.54
CA ALA A 26 19.12 3.72 -31.31
C ALA A 26 17.85 4.60 -31.37
N ALA A 27 17.65 5.33 -32.47
CA ALA A 27 16.47 6.16 -32.65
C ALA A 27 15.18 5.32 -32.69
N ARG A 28 15.18 4.18 -33.39
CA ARG A 28 14.05 3.23 -33.44
C ARG A 28 13.73 2.67 -32.06
N TRP A 29 14.75 2.31 -31.28
CA TRP A 29 14.60 1.81 -29.91
C TRP A 29 14.10 2.90 -28.93
N CYS A 30 14.59 4.13 -29.06
CA CYS A 30 14.12 5.28 -28.29
C CYS A 30 12.68 5.66 -28.63
N ALA A 31 12.29 5.60 -29.90
CA ALA A 31 10.90 5.85 -30.33
C ALA A 31 9.92 4.79 -29.77
N ALA A 32 10.39 3.58 -29.48
CA ALA A 32 9.60 2.54 -28.83
C ALA A 32 9.46 2.72 -27.31
N ALA A 33 10.13 3.72 -26.72
CA ALA A 33 10.09 3.99 -25.28
C ALA A 33 8.67 4.27 -24.77
N PRO A 34 8.41 3.97 -23.49
CA PRO A 34 7.14 4.33 -22.88
C PRO A 34 6.94 5.86 -22.93
N PRO A 35 5.74 6.35 -23.30
CA PRO A 35 5.47 7.77 -23.40
C PRO A 35 5.62 8.45 -22.03
N PRO A 36 6.01 9.73 -21.98
CA PRO A 36 6.43 10.41 -20.75
C PRO A 36 5.31 10.51 -19.71
N TRP A 37 4.05 10.52 -20.12
CA TRP A 37 2.93 10.47 -19.18
C TRP A 37 2.97 9.19 -18.34
N THR A 38 3.42 8.03 -18.86
CA THR A 38 3.51 6.76 -18.10
C THR A 38 4.67 6.69 -17.08
N ARG A 39 5.21 7.84 -16.64
CA ARG A 39 6.23 7.92 -15.59
C ARG A 39 5.65 7.42 -14.25
N LEU A 40 6.28 6.38 -13.72
CA LEU A 40 5.77 5.60 -12.59
C LEU A 40 5.64 6.39 -11.30
N GLY A 41 6.56 7.32 -11.02
CA GLY A 41 6.54 8.10 -9.78
C GLY A 41 5.28 8.96 -9.66
N ALA A 42 4.95 9.70 -10.72
CA ALA A 42 3.75 10.54 -10.74
C ALA A 42 2.46 9.71 -10.70
N HIS A 43 2.39 8.61 -11.45
CA HIS A 43 1.19 7.76 -11.47
C HIS A 43 0.96 7.03 -10.15
N ALA A 44 2.02 6.52 -9.52
CA ALA A 44 1.91 5.90 -8.21
C ALA A 44 1.47 6.90 -7.14
N LEU A 45 2.01 8.12 -7.16
CA LEU A 45 1.60 9.19 -6.24
C LEU A 45 0.15 9.60 -6.47
N VAL A 46 -0.25 9.87 -7.72
CA VAL A 46 -1.63 10.22 -8.07
C VAL A 46 -2.57 9.09 -7.68
N LEU A 47 -2.21 7.83 -7.93
CA LEU A 47 -3.01 6.69 -7.51
C LEU A 47 -3.15 6.64 -5.98
N ALA A 48 -2.07 6.83 -5.23
CA ALA A 48 -2.14 6.88 -3.76
C ALA A 48 -3.08 7.99 -3.28
N VAL A 49 -2.96 9.20 -3.84
CA VAL A 49 -3.83 10.35 -3.51
C VAL A 49 -5.29 10.05 -3.85
N VAL A 50 -5.57 9.47 -5.01
CA VAL A 50 -6.93 9.14 -5.46
C VAL A 50 -7.55 8.04 -4.59
N LEU A 51 -6.79 7.01 -4.22
CA LEU A 51 -7.30 5.93 -3.37
C LEU A 51 -7.54 6.41 -1.93
N ILE A 52 -6.61 7.17 -1.36
CA ILE A 52 -6.76 7.73 -0.01
C ILE A 52 -7.87 8.79 0.02
N GLY A 53 -7.86 9.72 -0.94
CA GLY A 53 -8.87 10.77 -1.03
C GLY A 53 -10.28 10.21 -1.26
N GLY A 54 -10.41 9.18 -2.10
CA GLY A 54 -11.68 8.48 -2.28
C GLY A 54 -12.16 7.80 -0.99
N LEU A 55 -11.25 7.13 -0.26
CA LEU A 55 -11.57 6.52 1.03
C LEU A 55 -12.01 7.55 2.07
N VAL A 56 -11.29 8.68 2.17
CA VAL A 56 -11.63 9.78 3.09
C VAL A 56 -12.98 10.39 2.72
N ILE A 57 -13.26 10.62 1.43
CA ILE A 57 -14.56 11.14 0.99
C ILE A 57 -15.68 10.17 1.38
N MET A 58 -15.50 8.87 1.18
CA MET A 58 -16.50 7.88 1.56
C MET A 58 -16.70 7.83 3.08
N GLY A 59 -15.62 7.73 3.86
CA GLY A 59 -15.70 7.63 5.32
C GLY A 59 -16.22 8.89 6.02
N VAL A 60 -15.86 10.09 5.55
CA VAL A 60 -16.34 11.34 6.17
C VAL A 60 -17.81 11.65 5.80
N SER A 61 -18.30 11.10 4.68
CA SER A 61 -19.62 11.45 4.16
C SER A 61 -20.74 10.50 4.58
N GLU A 62 -20.41 9.31 5.07
CA GLU A 62 -21.37 8.38 5.64
C GLU A 62 -21.05 8.22 7.12
N PRO A 63 -21.87 8.81 8.02
CA PRO A 63 -21.68 8.58 9.44
C PRO A 63 -21.85 7.09 9.71
N ASP A 64 -20.95 6.55 10.54
CA ASP A 64 -21.03 5.17 10.98
C ASP A 64 -22.40 4.92 11.62
N PRO A 65 -22.96 3.70 11.46
CA PRO A 65 -24.22 3.37 12.11
C PRO A 65 -24.06 3.52 13.62
N VAL A 66 -24.91 4.34 14.23
CA VAL A 66 -24.92 4.59 15.68
C VAL A 66 -25.04 3.26 16.42
N CYS A 67 -23.99 2.89 17.14
CA CYS A 67 -23.95 1.66 17.91
C CYS A 67 -25.01 1.68 19.02
N SER A 68 -25.66 0.56 19.28
CA SER A 68 -26.63 0.47 20.37
C SER A 68 -26.43 -0.79 21.20
N GLU A 69 -27.00 -0.83 22.40
CA GLU A 69 -26.92 -2.04 23.23
C GLU A 69 -27.62 -3.26 22.60
N ARG A 70 -28.58 -3.03 21.69
CA ARG A 70 -29.29 -4.09 20.95
C ARG A 70 -28.53 -4.54 19.71
N ASP A 71 -27.69 -3.68 19.16
CA ASP A 71 -26.90 -3.91 17.96
C ASP A 71 -25.52 -3.26 18.18
N PRO A 72 -24.64 -3.92 18.96
CA PRO A 72 -23.34 -3.38 19.29
C PRO A 72 -22.46 -3.40 18.04
N CYS A 73 -21.60 -2.40 17.91
CA CYS A 73 -20.70 -2.34 16.76
C CYS A 73 -19.69 -3.48 16.78
N GLY A 74 -19.34 -3.96 15.58
CA GLY A 74 -18.26 -4.91 15.37
C GLY A 74 -16.93 -4.19 15.19
N THR A 75 -15.83 -4.93 15.30
CA THR A 75 -14.50 -4.41 14.96
C THR A 75 -14.25 -4.61 13.47
N ASP A 76 -13.80 -3.57 12.77
CA ASP A 76 -13.64 -3.53 11.30
C ASP A 76 -12.44 -4.30 10.74
N TRP A 77 -12.18 -5.52 11.23
CA TRP A 77 -11.07 -6.33 10.74
C TRP A 77 -11.21 -6.68 9.24
N GLU A 78 -12.44 -6.69 8.70
CA GLU A 78 -12.68 -6.85 7.27
C GLU A 78 -12.09 -5.71 6.42
N VAL A 79 -11.90 -4.50 6.96
CA VAL A 79 -11.37 -3.35 6.23
C VAL A 79 -9.86 -3.46 6.01
N LEU A 80 -9.16 -4.08 6.96
CA LEU A 80 -7.69 -4.22 6.94
C LEU A 80 -7.12 -4.80 5.63
N PRO A 81 -7.60 -5.94 5.07
CA PRO A 81 -7.07 -6.46 3.82
C PRO A 81 -7.27 -5.49 2.65
N PHE A 82 -8.39 -4.75 2.61
CA PHE A 82 -8.65 -3.74 1.59
C PHE A 82 -7.70 -2.55 1.75
N ALA A 83 -7.58 -2.00 2.96
CA ALA A 83 -6.64 -0.90 3.24
C ALA A 83 -5.20 -1.29 2.87
N THR A 84 -4.78 -2.50 3.24
CA THR A 84 -3.46 -3.03 2.89
C THR A 84 -3.27 -3.15 1.38
N ALA A 85 -4.27 -3.66 0.66
CA ALA A 85 -4.23 -3.77 -0.80
C ALA A 85 -4.17 -2.38 -1.47
N LEU A 86 -4.96 -1.42 -1.00
CA LEU A 86 -4.96 -0.04 -1.52
C LEU A 86 -3.60 0.63 -1.34
N LEU A 87 -2.96 0.47 -0.17
CA LEU A 87 -1.61 0.97 0.08
C LEU A 87 -0.57 0.25 -0.78
N PHE A 88 -0.75 -1.05 -1.02
CA PHE A 88 0.16 -1.86 -1.83
C PHE A 88 0.12 -1.51 -3.33
N LEU A 89 -1.05 -1.17 -3.89
CA LEU A 89 -1.22 -0.93 -5.33
C LEU A 89 -0.30 0.16 -5.92
N PRO A 90 -0.13 1.34 -5.30
CA PRO A 90 0.87 2.33 -5.71
C PRO A 90 2.30 1.77 -5.76
N TYR A 91 2.69 0.97 -4.76
CA TYR A 91 4.01 0.32 -4.77
C TYR A 91 4.13 -0.71 -5.89
N ALA A 92 3.07 -1.47 -6.16
CA ALA A 92 3.04 -2.42 -7.26
C ALA A 92 3.20 -1.71 -8.60
N VAL A 93 2.51 -0.59 -8.84
CA VAL A 93 2.67 0.24 -10.05
C VAL A 93 4.12 0.70 -10.19
N LEU A 94 4.73 1.19 -9.12
CA LEU A 94 6.08 1.74 -9.13
C LEU A 94 7.18 0.69 -9.35
N TRP A 95 7.06 -0.48 -8.74
CA TRP A 95 8.17 -1.44 -8.66
C TRP A 95 7.89 -2.79 -9.32
N LEU A 96 6.63 -3.16 -9.48
CA LEU A 96 6.17 -4.49 -9.91
C LEU A 96 5.10 -4.40 -11.01
N PRO A 97 5.36 -3.76 -12.15
CA PRO A 97 4.33 -3.45 -13.15
C PRO A 97 3.62 -4.69 -13.71
N SER A 98 4.30 -5.83 -13.81
CA SER A 98 3.67 -7.09 -14.24
C SER A 98 2.64 -7.60 -13.22
N LEU A 99 2.90 -7.41 -11.92
CA LEU A 99 1.97 -7.76 -10.86
C LEU A 99 0.84 -6.73 -10.77
N ALA A 100 1.16 -5.44 -10.87
CA ALA A 100 0.16 -4.35 -10.89
C ALA A 100 -0.87 -4.54 -12.00
N ARG A 101 -0.45 -5.02 -13.18
CA ARG A 101 -1.36 -5.35 -14.29
C ARG A 101 -2.47 -6.31 -13.89
N VAL A 102 -2.15 -7.28 -13.02
CA VAL A 102 -3.10 -8.29 -12.53
C VAL A 102 -3.90 -7.76 -11.35
N LEU A 103 -3.27 -7.01 -10.43
CA LEU A 103 -3.90 -6.58 -9.18
C LEU A 103 -4.79 -5.35 -9.29
N LEU A 104 -4.50 -4.40 -10.20
CA LEU A 104 -5.29 -3.17 -10.32
C LEU A 104 -6.79 -3.40 -10.57
N PRO A 105 -7.22 -4.36 -11.42
CA PRO A 105 -8.63 -4.72 -11.55
C PRO A 105 -9.26 -5.20 -10.24
N PHE A 106 -8.54 -5.95 -9.40
CA PHE A 106 -9.05 -6.37 -8.09
C PHE A 106 -9.20 -5.21 -7.11
N GLY A 107 -8.47 -4.11 -7.32
CA GLY A 107 -8.69 -2.86 -6.58
C GLY A 107 -10.09 -2.28 -6.78
N LEU A 108 -10.83 -2.68 -7.82
CA LEU A 108 -12.21 -2.27 -8.05
C LEU A 108 -13.22 -2.92 -7.10
N VAL A 109 -12.83 -3.98 -6.37
CA VAL A 109 -13.75 -4.66 -5.44
C VAL A 109 -14.32 -3.69 -4.43
N LEU A 110 -13.51 -2.81 -3.85
CA LEU A 110 -13.97 -1.84 -2.85
C LEU A 110 -14.96 -0.80 -3.41
N PRO A 111 -14.64 -0.03 -4.47
CA PRO A 111 -15.59 0.93 -5.03
C PRO A 111 -16.85 0.26 -5.58
N VAL A 112 -16.76 -0.97 -6.10
CA VAL A 112 -17.95 -1.73 -6.55
C VAL A 112 -18.79 -2.19 -5.36
N ALA A 113 -18.17 -2.71 -4.29
CA ALA A 113 -18.88 -3.14 -3.09
C ALA A 113 -19.64 -1.96 -2.45
N ALA A 114 -19.00 -0.78 -2.38
CA ALA A 114 -19.65 0.44 -1.90
C ALA A 114 -20.89 0.83 -2.74
N MET A 115 -20.86 0.60 -4.06
CA MET A 115 -21.97 0.92 -4.96
C MET A 115 -23.14 -0.09 -4.92
N VAL A 116 -22.90 -1.30 -4.45
CA VAL A 116 -23.88 -2.40 -4.43
C VAL A 116 -24.39 -2.68 -3.01
N ALA A 117 -23.79 -2.04 -2.00
CA ALA A 117 -24.22 -2.13 -0.63
C ALA A 117 -25.70 -1.70 -0.49
N PRO A 118 -26.51 -2.37 0.36
CA PRO A 118 -27.95 -2.13 0.50
C PRO A 118 -28.31 -0.79 1.18
N VAL A 119 -27.36 0.13 1.28
CA VAL A 119 -27.50 1.47 1.86
C VAL A 119 -27.92 2.48 0.78
N ARG A 120 -28.50 3.61 1.20
CA ARG A 120 -28.83 4.70 0.28
C ARG A 120 -27.54 5.32 -0.25
N LEU A 121 -27.24 5.09 -1.52
CA LEU A 121 -26.07 5.67 -2.19
C LEU A 121 -26.09 7.21 -2.07
N SER A 122 -25.20 7.74 -1.24
CA SER A 122 -24.95 9.18 -1.17
C SER A 122 -24.19 9.64 -2.42
N ALA A 123 -24.37 10.92 -2.80
CA ALA A 123 -23.60 11.49 -3.90
C ALA A 123 -22.09 11.42 -3.63
N ALA A 124 -21.69 11.47 -2.36
CA ALA A 124 -20.31 11.35 -1.92
C ALA A 124 -19.75 9.94 -2.12
N VAL A 125 -20.48 8.88 -1.78
CA VAL A 125 -20.04 7.50 -2.06
C VAL A 125 -19.91 7.25 -3.55
N VAL A 126 -20.91 7.67 -4.34
CA VAL A 126 -20.85 7.55 -5.80
C VAL A 126 -19.63 8.29 -6.35
N GLY A 127 -19.39 9.52 -5.89
CA GLY A 127 -18.25 10.33 -6.30
C GLY A 127 -16.91 9.72 -5.91
N GLY A 128 -16.75 9.31 -4.66
CA GLY A 128 -15.53 8.68 -4.13
C GLY A 128 -15.21 7.37 -4.86
N ALA A 129 -16.20 6.49 -5.01
CA ALA A 129 -16.05 5.24 -5.74
C ALA A 129 -15.69 5.46 -7.22
N ALA A 130 -16.33 6.43 -7.88
CA ALA A 130 -16.03 6.76 -9.28
C ALA A 130 -14.59 7.31 -9.45
N VAL A 131 -14.15 8.18 -8.54
CA VAL A 131 -12.79 8.74 -8.54
C VAL A 131 -11.74 7.63 -8.35
N MET A 132 -11.96 6.72 -7.40
CA MET A 132 -11.09 5.56 -7.19
C MET A 132 -11.04 4.65 -8.41
N ALA A 133 -12.20 4.30 -8.98
CA ALA A 133 -12.29 3.45 -10.17
C ALA A 133 -11.56 4.06 -11.37
N LEU A 134 -11.72 5.38 -11.59
CA LEU A 134 -11.02 6.10 -12.64
C LEU A 134 -9.50 6.09 -12.42
N GLY A 135 -9.03 6.33 -11.19
CA GLY A 135 -7.61 6.26 -10.85
C GLY A 135 -7.00 4.88 -11.12
N LEU A 136 -7.70 3.81 -10.72
CA LEU A 136 -7.31 2.43 -10.99
C LEU A 136 -7.26 2.12 -12.48
N ALA A 137 -8.26 2.55 -13.26
CA ALA A 137 -8.31 2.34 -14.69
C ALA A 137 -7.18 3.07 -15.43
N VAL A 138 -6.91 4.33 -15.07
CA VAL A 138 -5.80 5.12 -15.65
C VAL A 138 -4.45 4.47 -15.31
N ALA A 139 -4.25 4.06 -14.06
CA ALA A 139 -3.04 3.35 -13.64
C ALA A 139 -2.86 2.03 -14.41
N TRP A 140 -3.94 1.29 -14.62
CA TRP A 140 -3.93 0.03 -15.34
C TRP A 140 -3.56 0.22 -16.82
N CYS A 141 -4.16 1.20 -17.48
CA CYS A 141 -3.80 1.61 -18.83
C CYS A 141 -2.32 2.03 -18.93
N ALA A 142 -1.84 2.85 -18.00
CA ALA A 142 -0.44 3.29 -17.96
C ALA A 142 0.53 2.10 -17.82
N VAL A 143 0.22 1.15 -16.93
CA VAL A 143 0.99 -0.09 -16.75
C VAL A 143 1.01 -0.92 -18.03
N HIS A 144 -0.15 -1.09 -18.68
CA HIS A 144 -0.28 -1.83 -19.94
C HIS A 144 0.55 -1.23 -21.07
N VAL A 145 0.42 0.08 -21.30
CA VAL A 145 1.18 0.81 -22.32
C VAL A 145 2.68 0.67 -22.06
N ARG A 146 3.09 0.78 -20.80
CA ARG A 146 4.49 0.65 -20.40
C ARG A 146 5.04 -0.76 -20.63
N LEU A 147 4.31 -1.80 -20.25
CA LEU A 147 4.73 -3.19 -20.46
C LEU A 147 4.83 -3.50 -21.96
N ARG A 148 3.88 -3.03 -22.78
CA ARG A 148 3.95 -3.16 -24.25
C ARG A 148 5.16 -2.42 -24.83
N ALA A 149 5.40 -1.17 -24.41
CA ALA A 149 6.56 -0.40 -24.86
C ALA A 149 7.89 -1.08 -24.51
N ARG A 150 8.02 -1.58 -23.26
CA ARG A 150 9.20 -2.35 -22.83
C ARG A 150 9.35 -3.66 -23.60
N GLY A 151 8.24 -4.34 -23.93
CA GLY A 151 8.24 -5.51 -24.79
C GLY A 151 8.79 -5.21 -26.19
N ARG A 152 8.32 -4.11 -26.82
CA ARG A 152 8.85 -3.64 -28.11
C ARG A 152 10.33 -3.27 -28.04
N GLN A 153 10.74 -2.52 -27.03
CA GLN A 153 12.16 -2.17 -26.83
C GLN A 153 13.03 -3.41 -26.66
N ARG A 154 12.54 -4.42 -25.94
CA ARG A 154 13.24 -5.69 -25.77
C ARG A 154 13.33 -6.47 -27.09
N ALA A 155 12.24 -6.54 -27.87
CA ALA A 155 12.23 -7.20 -29.16
C ALA A 155 13.21 -6.53 -30.15
N LEU A 156 13.23 -5.20 -30.21
CA LEU A 156 14.19 -4.45 -31.03
C LEU A 156 15.64 -4.69 -30.60
N HIS A 157 15.90 -4.76 -29.30
CA HIS A 157 17.21 -5.08 -28.78
C HIS A 157 17.63 -6.51 -29.14
N GLU A 158 16.71 -7.47 -29.04
CA GLU A 158 16.96 -8.87 -29.43
C GLU A 158 17.19 -9.00 -30.94
N GLU A 159 16.41 -8.32 -31.79
CA GLU A 159 16.59 -8.22 -33.25
C GLU A 159 17.99 -7.68 -33.60
N ALA A 160 18.39 -6.57 -32.97
CA ALA A 160 19.69 -5.94 -33.22
C ALA A 160 20.89 -6.81 -32.81
N THR A 161 20.73 -7.70 -31.83
CA THR A 161 21.83 -8.58 -31.39
C THR A 161 22.11 -9.73 -32.37
N VAL A 162 21.18 -10.05 -33.27
CA VAL A 162 21.30 -11.17 -34.24
C VAL A 162 21.76 -12.46 -33.55
N GLY A 163 21.27 -12.72 -32.33
CA GLY A 163 21.66 -13.89 -31.54
C GLY A 163 23.09 -13.89 -30.97
N HIS A 164 23.88 -12.85 -31.20
CA HIS A 164 25.24 -12.73 -30.65
C HIS A 164 25.18 -12.58 -29.13
N ARG A 165 25.88 -13.48 -28.43
CA ARG A 165 25.94 -13.51 -26.97
C ARG A 165 27.36 -13.73 -26.50
N ALA A 166 27.75 -13.04 -25.45
CA ALA A 166 29.05 -13.23 -24.80
C ALA A 166 28.87 -13.69 -23.35
N PRO A 167 29.80 -14.51 -22.83
CA PRO A 167 29.84 -14.78 -21.40
C PRO A 167 30.07 -13.50 -20.62
N LEU A 168 29.50 -13.41 -19.42
CA LEU A 168 29.77 -12.29 -18.54
C LEU A 168 31.21 -12.34 -18.01
N PRO A 169 31.82 -11.18 -17.69
CA PRO A 169 33.10 -11.13 -17.01
C PRO A 169 33.08 -11.98 -15.73
N ARG A 170 34.14 -12.75 -15.48
CA ARG A 170 34.22 -13.68 -14.32
C ARG A 170 34.07 -12.98 -12.96
N ARG A 171 34.32 -11.67 -12.88
CA ARG A 171 34.27 -10.87 -11.65
C ARG A 171 33.17 -9.81 -11.73
N LEU A 172 31.91 -10.23 -11.65
CA LEU A 172 30.82 -9.31 -11.40
C LEU A 172 30.61 -9.10 -9.89
N PRO A 173 30.33 -7.87 -9.43
CA PRO A 173 30.00 -7.63 -8.04
C PRO A 173 28.81 -8.49 -7.60
N ARG A 174 28.88 -9.00 -6.36
CA ARG A 174 27.79 -9.78 -5.79
C ARG A 174 26.60 -8.86 -5.51
N PHE A 175 25.58 -8.95 -6.35
CA PHE A 175 24.32 -8.21 -6.16
C PHE A 175 23.54 -8.75 -4.95
N ARG A 176 23.78 -8.21 -3.76
CA ARG A 176 23.05 -8.55 -2.52
C ARG A 176 21.73 -7.79 -2.36
N GLY A 177 21.47 -6.81 -3.23
CA GLY A 177 20.30 -5.93 -3.12
C GLY A 177 18.94 -6.65 -3.17
N GLY A 178 18.85 -7.83 -3.81
CA GLY A 178 17.63 -8.64 -3.81
C GLY A 178 17.37 -9.26 -2.43
N LEU A 179 18.38 -9.91 -1.85
CA LEU A 179 18.29 -10.57 -0.54
C LEU A 179 18.00 -9.56 0.58
N VAL A 180 18.67 -8.42 0.59
CA VAL A 180 18.42 -7.36 1.59
C VAL A 180 16.95 -6.93 1.56
N ARG A 181 16.37 -6.73 0.37
CA ARG A 181 14.96 -6.37 0.24
C ARG A 181 14.01 -7.47 0.71
N ILE A 182 14.34 -8.74 0.45
CA ILE A 182 13.55 -9.87 0.95
C ILE A 182 13.58 -9.90 2.47
N ILE A 183 14.76 -9.77 3.10
CA ILE A 183 14.91 -9.80 4.55
C ILE A 183 14.16 -8.61 5.18
N THR A 184 14.44 -7.38 4.74
CA THR A 184 13.76 -6.19 5.26
C THR A 184 12.24 -6.27 5.05
N GLY A 185 11.80 -6.70 3.87
CA GLY A 185 10.38 -6.87 3.58
C GLY A 185 9.71 -7.95 4.44
N SER A 186 10.41 -9.05 4.71
CA SER A 186 9.93 -10.13 5.58
C SER A 186 9.81 -9.66 7.03
N LEU A 187 10.79 -8.90 7.53
CA LEU A 187 10.72 -8.31 8.87
C LEU A 187 9.49 -7.40 9.01
N LEU A 188 9.28 -6.47 8.06
CA LEU A 188 8.09 -5.59 8.07
C LEU A 188 6.79 -6.39 7.99
N PHE A 189 6.72 -7.37 7.09
CA PHE A 189 5.53 -8.20 6.91
C PHE A 189 5.21 -9.03 8.16
N LEU A 190 6.22 -9.63 8.79
CA LEU A 190 6.07 -10.38 10.04
C LEU A 190 5.67 -9.48 11.21
N SER A 191 6.27 -8.29 11.32
CA SER A 191 5.87 -7.32 12.34
C SER A 191 4.41 -6.90 12.17
N GLY A 192 4.00 -6.58 10.93
CA GLY A 192 2.60 -6.26 10.62
C GLY A 192 1.66 -7.42 10.95
N GLY A 193 1.99 -8.65 10.54
CA GLY A 193 1.19 -9.84 10.86
C GLY A 193 1.12 -10.11 12.37
N SER A 194 2.20 -9.84 13.10
CA SER A 194 2.22 -9.98 14.57
C SER A 194 1.31 -8.97 15.25
N LEU A 195 1.22 -7.74 14.74
CA LEU A 195 0.27 -6.73 15.23
C LEU A 195 -1.18 -7.15 14.98
N VAL A 196 -1.48 -7.76 13.83
CA VAL A 196 -2.81 -8.33 13.57
C VAL A 196 -3.14 -9.43 14.58
N LEU A 197 -2.23 -10.38 14.77
CA LEU A 197 -2.43 -11.48 15.73
C LEU A 197 -2.59 -10.96 17.16
N TRP A 198 -1.81 -9.94 17.53
CA TRP A 198 -1.92 -9.29 18.83
C TRP A 198 -3.24 -8.58 19.00
N GLY A 199 -3.69 -7.80 18.01
CA GLY A 199 -4.97 -7.10 18.05
C GLY A 199 -6.17 -8.03 18.10
N VAL A 200 -6.17 -9.12 17.32
CA VAL A 200 -7.20 -10.17 17.39
C VAL A 200 -7.20 -10.86 18.76
N GLY A 201 -6.01 -11.10 19.33
CA GLY A 201 -5.89 -11.62 20.69
C GLY A 201 -6.45 -10.65 21.74
N ALA A 202 -6.13 -9.37 21.63
CA ALA A 202 -6.60 -8.33 22.53
C ALA A 202 -8.12 -8.13 22.44
N GLN A 203 -8.69 -8.16 21.23
CA GLN A 203 -10.13 -8.22 20.99
C GLN A 203 -10.76 -9.37 21.75
N SER A 204 -10.28 -10.60 21.52
CA SER A 204 -10.85 -11.80 22.13
C SER A 204 -10.79 -11.76 23.67
N ALA A 205 -9.73 -11.19 24.24
CA ALA A 205 -9.59 -10.99 25.67
C ALA A 205 -10.55 -9.91 26.20
N SER A 206 -10.71 -8.82 25.46
CA SER A 206 -11.66 -7.74 25.77
C SER A 206 -13.10 -8.25 25.75
N ASP A 207 -13.47 -9.04 24.75
CA ASP A 207 -14.82 -9.61 24.62
C ASP A 207 -15.10 -10.66 25.70
N ALA A 208 -14.11 -11.52 26.00
CA ALA A 208 -14.22 -12.47 27.10
C ALA A 208 -14.34 -11.78 28.46
N ARG A 209 -13.68 -10.62 28.66
CA ARG A 209 -13.83 -9.79 29.85
C ARG A 209 -15.21 -9.13 29.89
N GLY A 210 -15.65 -8.53 28.79
CA GLY A 210 -16.97 -7.93 28.65
C GLY A 210 -18.12 -8.91 28.91
N ALA A 211 -17.97 -10.18 28.52
CA ALA A 211 -18.95 -11.23 28.79
C ALA A 211 -19.09 -11.61 30.27
N ARG A 212 -18.08 -11.32 31.09
CA ARG A 212 -18.07 -11.58 32.55
C ARG A 212 -18.25 -10.32 33.40
N ALA A 213 -18.12 -9.15 32.79
CA ALA A 213 -18.21 -7.86 33.44
C ALA A 213 -19.64 -7.58 33.92
N GLU A 214 -19.75 -6.85 35.02
CA GLU A 214 -21.04 -6.42 35.56
C GLU A 214 -21.59 -5.25 34.72
N PRO A 215 -22.82 -5.35 34.19
CA PRO A 215 -23.46 -4.24 33.50
C PRO A 215 -24.02 -3.25 34.53
N VAL A 216 -23.56 -2.00 34.48
CA VAL A 216 -23.99 -0.92 35.39
C VAL A 216 -24.59 0.23 34.58
N SER A 217 -25.74 0.74 35.01
CA SER A 217 -26.34 1.92 34.39
C SER A 217 -25.62 3.21 34.80
N ALA A 218 -25.34 4.06 33.83
CA ALA A 218 -24.73 5.37 34.03
C ALA A 218 -25.43 6.42 33.18
N VAL A 219 -25.40 7.69 33.59
CA VAL A 219 -25.92 8.82 32.81
C VAL A 219 -24.77 9.60 32.18
N VAL A 220 -24.90 9.95 30.91
CA VAL A 220 -23.89 10.76 30.20
C VAL A 220 -23.96 12.20 30.69
N LEU A 221 -22.85 12.70 31.23
CA LEU A 221 -22.72 14.08 31.70
C LEU A 221 -22.19 15.03 30.63
N GLY A 222 -21.41 14.50 29.69
CA GLY A 222 -20.71 15.29 28.67
C GLY A 222 -19.52 14.53 28.13
N TYR A 223 -18.58 15.28 27.54
CA TYR A 223 -17.43 14.73 26.84
C TYR A 223 -16.13 15.22 27.50
N ALA A 224 -15.12 14.37 27.52
CA ALA A 224 -13.78 14.68 28.00
C ALA A 224 -12.79 14.57 26.85
N GLU A 225 -11.65 15.26 26.96
CA GLU A 225 -10.54 15.09 26.02
C GLU A 225 -9.99 13.66 26.18
N GLY A 226 -10.13 12.84 25.13
CA GLY A 226 -9.65 11.46 25.12
C GLY A 226 -8.15 11.38 24.82
N GLY A 227 -7.58 10.20 25.07
CA GLY A 227 -6.13 9.96 24.94
C GLY A 227 -5.65 9.72 23.50
N ASP A 228 -6.57 9.43 22.58
CA ASP A 228 -6.33 8.99 21.20
C ASP A 228 -6.73 10.03 20.14
N GLY A 229 -7.27 11.18 20.58
CA GLY A 229 -7.66 12.29 19.71
C GLY A 229 -9.17 12.39 19.47
N ASP A 230 -9.92 11.36 19.83
CA ASP A 230 -11.38 11.39 19.88
C ASP A 230 -11.85 11.73 21.31
N PRO A 231 -12.99 12.42 21.47
CA PRO A 231 -13.52 12.71 22.79
C PRO A 231 -13.98 11.42 23.48
N ASP A 232 -13.68 11.28 24.77
CA ASP A 232 -14.21 10.21 25.62
C ASP A 232 -15.55 10.62 26.23
N VAL A 233 -16.39 9.64 26.57
CA VAL A 233 -17.69 9.90 27.20
C VAL A 233 -17.52 9.99 28.71
N ARG A 234 -17.94 11.11 29.31
CA ARG A 234 -17.98 11.27 30.76
C ARG A 234 -19.35 10.82 31.28
N VAL A 235 -19.36 9.84 32.16
CA VAL A 235 -20.57 9.23 32.72
C VAL A 235 -20.59 9.32 34.25
N GLU A 236 -21.77 9.43 34.84
CA GLU A 236 -22.01 9.27 36.27
C GLU A 236 -22.79 7.98 36.52
N PHE A 237 -22.25 7.10 37.37
CA PHE A 237 -22.91 5.82 37.66
C PHE A 237 -24.14 6.03 38.53
N LEU A 238 -25.26 5.44 38.13
CA LEU A 238 -26.52 5.51 38.88
C LEU A 238 -26.58 4.45 39.98
N GLU A 239 -25.88 3.34 39.78
CA GLU A 239 -25.91 2.16 40.65
C GLU A 239 -24.51 1.54 40.76
N GLY A 240 -24.36 0.52 41.61
CA GLY A 240 -23.12 -0.23 41.77
C GLY A 240 -22.08 0.43 42.70
N PRO A 241 -20.83 -0.06 42.68
CA PRO A 241 -19.79 0.33 43.64
C PRO A 241 -19.27 1.76 43.45
N TYR A 242 -19.61 2.41 42.34
CA TYR A 242 -19.21 3.78 42.00
C TYR A 242 -20.40 4.74 41.89
N ALA A 243 -21.56 4.41 42.49
CA ALA A 243 -22.76 5.24 42.40
C ALA A 243 -22.51 6.70 42.82
N GLY A 244 -22.91 7.66 41.97
CA GLY A 244 -22.67 9.10 42.14
C GLY A 244 -21.25 9.56 41.78
N GLU A 245 -20.36 8.67 41.33
CA GLU A 245 -19.02 9.02 40.86
C GLU A 245 -19.03 9.26 39.34
N ALA A 246 -18.39 10.35 38.91
CA ALA A 246 -18.19 10.64 37.50
C ALA A 246 -16.86 10.04 37.00
N ARG A 247 -16.92 9.25 35.93
CA ARG A 247 -15.74 8.69 35.26
C ARG A 247 -15.76 8.89 33.77
N THR A 248 -14.57 8.83 33.18
CA THR A 248 -14.37 8.87 31.74
C THR A 248 -14.29 7.44 31.20
N VAL A 249 -15.03 7.16 30.14
CA VAL A 249 -15.06 5.86 29.46
C VAL A 249 -14.77 6.09 27.98
N GLY A 250 -13.82 5.33 27.44
CA GLY A 250 -13.44 5.42 26.04
C GLY A 250 -14.61 5.14 25.10
N SER A 251 -14.68 5.90 24.01
CA SER A 251 -15.67 5.75 22.94
C SER A 251 -15.02 6.05 21.60
N GLY A 252 -15.41 5.34 20.54
CA GLY A 252 -14.94 5.64 19.19
C GLY A 252 -15.58 6.90 18.60
N ASN A 253 -16.74 7.31 19.13
CA ASN A 253 -17.44 8.52 18.72
C ASN A 253 -18.36 9.03 19.83
N ALA A 254 -17.89 9.95 20.67
CA ALA A 254 -18.71 10.43 21.79
C ALA A 254 -20.01 11.14 21.37
N ASP A 255 -20.08 11.67 20.13
CA ASP A 255 -21.28 12.33 19.62
C ASP A 255 -22.49 11.38 19.50
N ASP A 256 -22.24 10.06 19.48
CA ASP A 256 -23.28 9.02 19.48
C ASP A 256 -23.96 8.85 20.86
N TYR A 257 -23.40 9.48 21.91
CA TYR A 257 -23.87 9.39 23.29
C TYR A 257 -24.39 10.73 23.81
N PRO A 258 -25.64 11.11 23.48
CA PRO A 258 -26.19 12.40 23.87
C PRO A 258 -26.23 12.60 25.39
N VAL A 259 -25.90 13.81 25.83
CA VAL A 259 -25.94 14.21 27.24
C VAL A 259 -27.31 13.94 27.87
N ALA A 260 -27.31 13.57 29.15
CA ALA A 260 -28.47 13.19 29.96
C ALA A 260 -29.19 11.90 29.51
N ARG A 261 -28.56 11.08 28.65
CA ARG A 261 -29.03 9.72 28.36
C ARG A 261 -28.39 8.69 29.29
N THR A 262 -29.18 7.67 29.60
CA THR A 262 -28.69 6.47 30.28
C THR A 262 -28.00 5.54 29.29
N VAL A 263 -26.83 5.05 29.66
CA VAL A 263 -26.03 4.08 28.93
C VAL A 263 -25.62 2.94 29.87
N THR A 264 -25.42 1.75 29.32
CA THR A 264 -24.85 0.63 30.07
C THR A 264 -23.34 0.59 29.92
N VAL A 265 -22.64 0.63 31.06
CA VAL A 265 -21.19 0.47 31.14
C VAL A 265 -20.89 -0.92 31.68
N LEU A 266 -20.02 -1.66 31.00
CA LEU A 266 -19.48 -2.94 31.46
C LEU A 266 -18.30 -2.66 32.40
N MET A 267 -18.34 -3.23 33.59
CA MET A 267 -17.36 -3.00 34.65
C MET A 267 -16.73 -4.31 35.13
N ASP A 268 -15.39 -4.35 35.16
CA ASP A 268 -14.58 -5.43 35.77
C ASP A 268 -13.43 -4.80 36.55
N GLY A 269 -13.66 -4.50 37.83
CA GLY A 269 -12.72 -3.76 38.67
C GLY A 269 -12.51 -2.33 38.15
N THR A 270 -11.28 -2.01 37.72
CA THR A 270 -10.94 -0.70 37.13
C THR A 270 -11.19 -0.63 35.62
N TRP A 271 -11.53 -1.75 34.98
CA TRP A 271 -11.79 -1.80 33.55
C TRP A 271 -13.23 -1.37 33.28
N LEU A 272 -13.40 -0.39 32.39
CA LEU A 272 -14.69 0.16 31.97
C LEU A 272 -14.77 0.14 30.44
N ARG A 273 -15.91 -0.28 29.89
CA ARG A 273 -16.20 -0.19 28.45
C ARG A 273 -17.69 0.08 28.25
N LEU A 274 -18.06 0.95 27.33
CA LEU A 274 -19.47 1.10 26.93
C LEU A 274 -19.95 -0.22 26.30
N ARG A 275 -21.16 -0.66 26.65
CA ARG A 275 -21.70 -1.95 26.14
C ARG A 275 -21.86 -1.97 24.62
N ALA A 276 -22.16 -0.82 24.03
CA ALA A 276 -22.37 -0.66 22.60
C ALA A 276 -21.05 -0.59 21.80
N GLU A 277 -19.91 -0.32 22.46
CA GLU A 277 -18.61 -0.11 21.82
C GLU A 277 -17.80 -1.40 21.71
N PRO A 278 -17.19 -1.67 20.53
CA PRO A 278 -16.24 -2.76 20.37
C PRO A 278 -14.91 -2.41 21.04
N TYR A 279 -13.96 -3.34 20.91
CA TYR A 279 -12.57 -3.01 21.17
C TYR A 279 -12.00 -2.22 19.98
N ASP A 280 -11.37 -1.08 20.29
CA ASP A 280 -10.71 -0.24 19.28
C ASP A 280 -9.43 -0.92 18.77
N ALA A 281 -9.49 -1.36 17.52
CA ALA A 281 -8.37 -1.94 16.80
C ALA A 281 -7.80 -0.99 15.73
N VAL A 282 -8.34 0.22 15.56
CA VAL A 282 -7.97 1.13 14.46
C VAL A 282 -6.47 1.43 14.44
N PRO A 283 -5.81 1.79 15.56
CA PRO A 283 -4.36 2.05 15.57
C PRO A 283 -3.56 0.82 15.13
N GLN A 284 -4.00 -0.37 15.54
CA GLN A 284 -3.34 -1.64 15.22
C GLN A 284 -3.53 -2.03 13.77
N GLN A 285 -4.74 -1.85 13.23
CA GLN A 285 -5.04 -2.07 11.83
C GLN A 285 -4.22 -1.14 10.94
N LEU A 286 -4.15 0.16 11.27
CA LEU A 286 -3.38 1.13 10.52
C LEU A 286 -1.89 0.79 10.52
N MET A 287 -1.32 0.51 11.71
CA MET A 287 0.08 0.13 11.82
C MET A 287 0.37 -1.19 11.09
N SER A 288 -0.54 -2.15 11.16
CA SER A 288 -0.44 -3.42 10.43
C SER A 288 -0.41 -3.18 8.92
N ALA A 289 -1.33 -2.38 8.38
CA ALA A 289 -1.40 -2.06 6.95
C ALA A 289 -0.13 -1.33 6.46
N LEU A 290 0.36 -0.38 7.25
CA LEU A 290 1.58 0.39 6.99
C LEU A 290 2.85 -0.48 6.98
N LEU A 291 2.84 -1.64 7.63
CA LEU A 291 3.96 -2.57 7.62
C LEU A 291 3.79 -3.68 6.55
N LEU A 292 2.59 -4.23 6.43
CA LEU A 292 2.27 -5.32 5.50
C LEU A 292 2.43 -4.87 4.04
N ALA A 293 1.91 -3.71 3.67
CA ALA A 293 1.95 -3.23 2.28
C ALA A 293 3.38 -3.00 1.76
N PRO A 294 4.24 -2.18 2.40
CA PRO A 294 5.63 -2.03 1.96
C PRO A 294 6.45 -3.32 2.15
N GLY A 295 6.16 -4.11 3.19
CA GLY A 295 6.78 -5.42 3.41
C GLY A 295 6.58 -6.35 2.20
N ALA A 296 5.34 -6.53 1.77
CA ALA A 296 4.99 -7.30 0.58
C ALA A 296 5.65 -6.75 -0.69
N ALA A 297 5.69 -5.42 -0.86
CA ALA A 297 6.29 -4.79 -2.03
C ALA A 297 7.80 -5.02 -2.10
N LEU A 298 8.48 -4.96 -0.95
CA LEU A 298 9.92 -5.23 -0.85
C LEU A 298 10.25 -6.69 -1.11
N ILE A 299 9.45 -7.62 -0.58
CA ILE A 299 9.59 -9.06 -0.86
C ILE A 299 9.47 -9.31 -2.37
N GLY A 300 8.38 -8.84 -2.99
CA GLY A 300 8.14 -9.01 -4.43
C GLY A 300 9.27 -8.41 -5.27
N ARG A 301 9.72 -7.19 -4.93
CA ARG A 301 10.84 -6.55 -5.63
C ARG A 301 12.15 -7.32 -5.43
N GLY A 302 12.38 -7.82 -4.22
CA GLY A 302 13.54 -8.65 -3.89
C GLY A 302 13.61 -9.90 -4.74
N PHE A 303 12.49 -10.61 -4.92
CA PHE A 303 12.39 -11.75 -5.82
C PHE A 303 12.66 -11.38 -7.28
N VAL A 304 12.10 -10.27 -7.78
CA VAL A 304 12.35 -9.81 -9.16
C VAL A 304 13.82 -9.44 -9.37
N VAL A 305 14.46 -8.78 -8.42
CA VAL A 305 15.88 -8.43 -8.51
C VAL A 305 16.74 -9.69 -8.48
N ASN A 306 16.44 -10.63 -7.58
CA ASN A 306 17.18 -11.87 -7.44
C ASN A 306 17.02 -12.78 -8.67
N SER A 307 15.81 -12.89 -9.22
CA SER A 307 15.55 -13.67 -10.44
C SER A 307 16.28 -13.08 -11.65
N ARG A 308 16.29 -11.75 -11.79
CA ARG A 308 17.08 -11.07 -12.83
C ARG A 308 18.58 -11.26 -12.64
N ALA A 309 19.08 -11.18 -11.41
CA ALA A 309 20.49 -11.41 -11.12
C ALA A 309 20.91 -12.85 -11.42
N ARG A 310 20.03 -13.84 -11.14
CA ARG A 310 20.26 -15.24 -11.52
C ARG A 310 20.20 -15.43 -13.04
N ALA A 311 19.19 -14.87 -13.70
CA ALA A 311 19.06 -14.94 -15.16
C ALA A 311 20.28 -14.34 -15.87
N LEU A 312 20.78 -13.19 -15.37
CA LEU A 312 22.02 -12.58 -15.82
C LEU A 312 23.19 -13.57 -15.69
N ARG A 313 23.31 -14.30 -14.59
CA ARG A 313 24.42 -15.25 -14.36
C ARG A 313 24.24 -16.63 -15.00
N SER A 314 23.05 -16.96 -15.46
CA SER A 314 22.69 -18.31 -15.92
C SER A 314 23.26 -18.67 -17.31
N GLY A 315 23.72 -17.69 -18.07
CA GLY A 315 24.30 -17.96 -19.39
C GLY A 315 24.80 -16.72 -20.12
N PRO A 316 25.27 -16.90 -21.36
CA PRO A 316 25.72 -15.82 -22.23
C PRO A 316 24.64 -14.74 -22.42
N GLN A 317 25.07 -13.47 -22.33
CA GLN A 317 24.21 -12.31 -22.44
C GLN A 317 24.27 -11.69 -23.85
N PRO A 318 23.17 -11.11 -24.35
CA PRO A 318 23.16 -10.43 -25.64
C PRO A 318 24.18 -9.29 -25.64
N VAL A 319 24.97 -9.20 -26.72
CA VAL A 319 26.03 -8.18 -26.89
C VAL A 319 25.87 -7.38 -28.16
N LEU A 320 26.29 -6.11 -28.10
CA LEU A 320 26.21 -5.11 -29.16
C LEU A 320 27.44 -4.22 -29.08
N HIS A 321 27.95 -3.77 -30.23
CA HIS A 321 28.99 -2.73 -30.27
C HIS A 321 28.33 -1.37 -30.40
N VAL A 322 28.44 -0.56 -29.36
CA VAL A 322 27.94 0.82 -29.38
C VAL A 322 29.10 1.74 -29.74
N ALA A 323 28.99 2.40 -30.90
CA ALA A 323 29.94 3.44 -31.27
C ALA A 323 29.73 4.66 -30.37
N VAL A 324 30.74 4.99 -29.56
CA VAL A 324 30.76 6.24 -28.78
C VAL A 324 31.61 7.23 -29.56
N TRP A 325 30.98 8.27 -30.09
CA TRP A 325 31.75 9.35 -30.70
C TRP A 325 32.37 10.19 -29.58
N PRO A 326 33.69 10.42 -29.56
CA PRO A 326 34.26 11.38 -28.63
C PRO A 326 33.61 12.74 -28.90
N TRP A 327 33.00 13.32 -27.86
CA TRP A 327 32.55 14.70 -27.94
C TRP A 327 33.79 15.58 -28.05
N THR A 328 34.18 15.89 -29.28
CA THR A 328 35.16 16.93 -29.55
C THR A 328 34.45 18.24 -29.27
N GLY A 329 34.64 18.77 -28.05
CA GLY A 329 34.08 20.04 -27.64
C GLY A 329 34.33 21.09 -28.72
N GLY A 330 33.25 21.52 -29.37
CA GLY A 330 33.28 22.61 -30.32
C GLY A 330 33.53 23.91 -29.58
N THR A 331 34.78 24.22 -29.29
CA THR A 331 35.24 25.61 -29.18
C THR A 331 35.60 26.05 -30.59
N GLY A 332 34.63 26.60 -31.32
CA GLY A 332 34.86 26.97 -32.71
C GLY A 332 33.70 27.68 -33.40
N ARG A 333 33.47 28.93 -32.98
CA ARG A 333 32.75 30.05 -33.65
C ARG A 333 31.24 29.97 -33.81
#